data_AF-A0A958HQZ4-F1
#
_entry.id   AF-A0A958HQZ4-F1
#
_cell.length_a   1.000
_cell.length_b   1.000
_cell.length_c   1.000
_cell.angle_alpha   90.00
_cell.angle_beta   90.00
_cell.angle_gamma   90.00
#
_symmetry.space_group_name_H-M   'P 1'
#
loop_
_entity.id
_entity.type
_entity.pdbx_description
1 polymer ?
#
loop_
_entity_poly.entity_id
_entity_poly.type
_entity_poly.pdbx_seq_one_letter_code
_entity_poly.pdbx_strand_id
1 'polypeptide(L)'
;MESLTNIWSIVLLFVLRLGVPIFITLFIGYLLKRLDARWQAEARESRKAAEAAAAKKPLAVPKPAGQRSIQPLYALDASGVLPCWKVKGCTAAMQAACAASHQPNVACWQARTTAEGRLPSECKGCELHVPVPYVMAESRVLH
;
A
#
# COMPACT_ATOMS: atom_id res chain seq x y z
N MET A 1 56.21 -35.75 -12.18
CA MET A 1 55.86 -34.99 -10.95
C MET A 1 55.30 -33.60 -11.27
N GLU A 2 55.70 -32.98 -12.38
CA GLU A 2 55.21 -31.65 -12.80
C GLU A 2 53.70 -31.62 -13.11
N SER A 3 53.13 -32.65 -13.75
CA SER A 3 51.69 -32.71 -14.06
C SER A 3 50.79 -32.73 -12.82
N LEU A 4 51.21 -33.43 -11.75
CA LEU A 4 50.51 -33.44 -10.47
C LEU A 4 50.51 -32.04 -9.84
N THR A 5 51.64 -31.34 -9.90
CA THR A 5 51.78 -29.99 -9.35
C THR A 5 50.91 -28.99 -10.10
N ASN A 6 50.82 -29.11 -11.44
CA ASN A 6 49.95 -28.27 -12.27
C ASN A 6 48.46 -28.52 -12.04
N ILE A 7 48.05 -29.78 -11.84
CA ILE A 7 46.66 -30.10 -11.49
C ILE A 7 46.32 -29.50 -10.11
N TRP A 8 47.23 -29.61 -9.15
CA TRP A 8 47.05 -29.04 -7.81
C TRP A 8 46.93 -27.51 -7.82
N SER A 9 47.71 -26.81 -8.63
CA SER A 9 47.64 -25.34 -8.73
C SER A 9 46.32 -24.86 -9.34
N ILE A 10 45.81 -25.54 -10.38
CA ILE A 10 44.50 -25.25 -10.98
C ILE A 10 43.38 -25.47 -9.96
N VAL A 11 43.42 -26.59 -9.23
CA VAL A 11 42.43 -26.89 -8.18
C VAL A 11 42.50 -25.85 -7.06
N LEU A 12 43.70 -25.49 -6.60
CA LEU A 12 43.89 -24.48 -5.56
C LEU A 12 43.32 -23.12 -5.98
N LEU A 13 43.61 -22.66 -7.19
CA LEU A 13 43.08 -21.41 -7.72
C LEU A 13 41.56 -21.44 -7.84
N PHE A 14 40.99 -22.58 -8.25
CA PHE A 14 39.56 -22.76 -8.37
C PHE A 14 38.86 -22.74 -7.00
N VAL A 15 39.39 -23.46 -6.02
CA VAL A 15 38.90 -23.46 -4.63
C VAL A 15 39.08 -22.09 -4.00
N LEU A 16 40.18 -21.39 -4.26
CA LEU A 16 40.37 -20.02 -3.77
C LEU A 16 39.33 -19.09 -4.38
N ARG A 17 39.07 -19.20 -5.69
CA ARG A 17 38.14 -18.31 -6.38
C ARG A 17 36.66 -18.60 -6.11
N LEU A 18 36.30 -19.84 -5.77
CA LEU A 18 34.91 -20.22 -5.44
C LEU A 18 34.65 -20.32 -3.94
N GLY A 19 35.61 -20.85 -3.19
CA GLY A 19 35.53 -20.98 -1.74
C GLY A 19 35.53 -19.62 -1.05
N VAL A 20 36.40 -18.70 -1.46
CA VAL A 20 36.44 -17.35 -0.87
C VAL A 20 35.12 -16.60 -1.02
N PRO A 21 34.50 -16.45 -2.21
CA PRO A 21 33.23 -15.72 -2.30
C PRO A 21 32.08 -16.40 -1.56
N ILE A 22 32.01 -17.73 -1.57
CA ILE A 22 30.99 -18.46 -0.78
C ILE A 22 31.20 -18.22 0.71
N PHE A 23 32.43 -18.33 1.18
CA PHE A 23 32.77 -18.12 2.59
C PHE A 23 32.47 -16.69 3.03
N ILE A 24 32.85 -15.69 2.23
CA ILE A 24 32.56 -14.28 2.49
C ILE A 24 31.04 -14.05 2.58
N THR A 25 30.27 -14.61 1.64
CA THR A 25 28.80 -14.44 1.63
C THR A 25 28.16 -15.05 2.87
N LEU A 26 28.58 -16.25 3.27
CA LEU A 26 28.10 -16.90 4.50
C LEU A 26 28.51 -16.10 5.75
N PHE A 27 29.74 -15.59 5.77
CA PHE A 27 30.26 -14.81 6.89
C PHE A 27 29.50 -13.49 7.07
N ILE A 28 29.24 -12.77 5.98
CA ILE A 28 28.44 -11.54 5.99
C ILE A 28 27.00 -11.84 6.41
N GLY A 29 26.37 -12.88 5.85
CA GLY A 29 25.03 -13.29 6.24
C GLY A 29 24.94 -13.65 7.72
N TYR A 30 25.96 -14.32 8.26
CA TYR A 30 26.05 -14.64 9.68
C TYR A 30 26.19 -13.40 10.56
N LEU A 31 27.06 -12.45 10.18
CA LEU A 31 27.23 -11.18 10.88
C LEU A 31 25.94 -10.36 10.90
N LEU A 32 25.27 -10.24 9.76
CA LEU A 32 23.98 -9.54 9.65
C LEU A 32 22.91 -10.20 10.52
N LYS A 33 22.80 -11.53 10.48
CA LYS A 33 21.87 -12.28 11.33
C LYS A 33 22.12 -12.05 12.82
N ARG A 34 23.38 -11.94 13.23
CA ARG A 34 23.75 -11.66 14.62
C ARG A 34 23.34 -10.25 15.05
N LEU A 35 23.50 -9.27 14.16
CA LEU A 35 23.06 -7.89 14.42
C LEU A 35 21.53 -7.78 14.45
N ASP A 36 20.86 -8.43 13.50
CA ASP A 36 19.40 -8.45 13.40
C ASP A 36 18.76 -9.06 14.66
N ALA A 37 19.34 -10.13 15.20
CA ALA A 37 18.89 -10.75 16.45
C ALA A 37 18.89 -9.77 17.64
N ARG A 38 19.87 -8.86 17.69
CA ARG A 38 19.93 -7.83 18.74
C ARG A 38 18.80 -6.81 18.58
N TRP A 39 18.57 -6.32 17.36
CA TRP A 39 17.50 -5.35 17.10
C TRP A 39 16.10 -5.95 17.25
N GLN A 40 15.91 -7.23 16.94
CA GLN A 40 14.63 -7.89 17.20
C GLN A 40 14.32 -8.02 18.68
N ALA A 41 15.34 -8.16 19.55
CA ALA A 41 15.14 -8.14 20.99
C ALA A 41 14.66 -6.77 21.46
N GLU A 42 15.31 -5.69 21.00
CA GLU A 42 14.93 -4.30 21.31
C GLU A 42 13.53 -3.92 20.75
N ALA A 43 13.18 -4.43 19.56
CA ALA A 43 11.85 -4.23 18.97
C ALA A 43 10.73 -4.96 19.75
N ARG A 44 11.01 -6.13 20.32
CA ARG A 44 10.04 -6.84 21.18
C ARG A 44 9.82 -6.09 22.48
N GLU A 45 10.85 -5.50 23.05
CA GLU A 45 10.74 -4.69 24.27
C GLU A 45 9.96 -3.40 24.02
N SER A 46 10.24 -2.68 22.92
CA SER A 46 9.48 -1.49 22.54
C SER A 46 8.02 -1.80 22.18
N ARG A 47 7.75 -2.95 21.53
CA ARG A 47 6.37 -3.43 21.30
C ARG A 47 5.66 -3.76 22.60
N LYS A 48 6.29 -4.52 23.50
CA LYS A 48 5.71 -4.82 24.83
C LYS A 48 5.48 -3.55 25.66
N ALA A 49 6.38 -2.57 25.58
CA ALA A 49 6.21 -1.28 26.23
C ALA A 49 5.05 -0.48 25.61
N ALA A 50 4.91 -0.50 24.28
CA ALA A 50 3.79 0.12 23.58
C ALA A 50 2.45 -0.59 23.88
N GLU A 51 2.44 -1.92 23.95
CA GLU A 51 1.28 -2.74 24.31
C GLU A 51 0.92 -2.57 25.79
N ALA A 52 1.89 -2.50 26.71
CA ALA A 52 1.64 -2.21 28.12
C ALA A 52 1.17 -0.76 28.34
N ALA A 53 1.68 0.20 27.56
CA ALA A 53 1.17 1.57 27.54
C ALA A 53 -0.24 1.65 26.93
N ALA A 54 -0.54 0.84 25.91
CA ALA A 54 -1.86 0.73 25.29
C ALA A 54 -2.86 -0.06 26.15
N ALA A 55 -2.40 -0.99 26.99
CA ALA A 55 -3.24 -1.70 27.95
C ALA A 55 -3.62 -0.83 29.15
N LYS A 56 -2.71 0.09 29.56
CA LYS A 56 -3.00 1.08 30.62
C LYS A 56 -3.81 2.26 30.14
N LYS A 57 -3.74 2.61 28.86
CA LYS A 57 -4.57 3.64 28.26
C LYS A 57 -5.81 2.95 27.68
N PRO A 58 -7.01 3.01 28.30
CA PRO A 58 -8.21 2.53 27.63
C PRO A 58 -8.21 3.13 26.22
N LEU A 59 -8.54 2.34 25.20
CA LEU A 59 -8.76 2.81 23.84
C LEU A 59 -9.87 3.87 23.89
N ALA A 60 -9.51 5.09 24.24
CA ALA A 60 -10.06 6.26 23.60
C ALA A 60 -9.62 6.09 22.16
N VAL A 61 -10.47 5.45 21.36
CA VAL A 61 -10.48 5.61 19.92
C VAL A 61 -10.25 7.10 19.70
N PRO A 62 -9.10 7.53 19.16
CA PRO A 62 -8.92 8.92 18.88
C PRO A 62 -9.96 9.23 17.82
N LYS A 63 -11.07 9.87 18.23
CA LYS A 63 -11.88 10.66 17.31
C LYS A 63 -10.85 11.54 16.60
N PRO A 64 -10.64 11.37 15.28
CA PRO A 64 -9.46 11.89 14.62
C PRO A 64 -9.30 13.37 14.97
N ALA A 65 -8.17 13.74 15.55
CA ALA A 65 -7.83 15.11 15.88
C ALA A 65 -7.53 15.83 14.55
N GLY A 66 -8.62 16.30 13.94
CA GLY A 66 -8.73 16.67 12.53
C GLY A 66 -10.17 16.57 12.03
N GLN A 67 -11.00 15.78 12.71
CA GLN A 67 -12.44 15.89 12.69
C GLN A 67 -12.84 17.06 13.59
N ARG A 68 -12.59 18.28 13.10
CA ARG A 68 -13.56 19.36 13.29
C ARG A 68 -14.91 18.71 13.07
N SER A 69 -15.86 18.97 13.96
CA SER A 69 -17.27 18.73 13.68
C SER A 69 -17.64 19.54 12.43
N ILE A 70 -17.27 19.03 11.27
CA ILE A 70 -17.92 19.31 10.02
C ILE A 70 -19.25 18.61 10.24
N GLN A 71 -20.20 19.34 10.81
CA GLN A 71 -21.58 19.12 10.41
C GLN A 71 -21.52 19.02 8.89
N PRO A 72 -21.99 17.92 8.27
CA PRO A 72 -21.85 17.76 6.84
C PRO A 72 -22.64 18.87 6.17
N LEU A 73 -21.96 19.96 5.82
CA LEU A 73 -22.49 21.01 4.95
C LEU A 73 -22.60 20.49 3.50
N TYR A 74 -22.37 19.19 3.30
CA TYR A 74 -22.62 18.46 2.09
C TYR A 74 -23.19 17.08 2.44
N ALA A 75 -24.43 16.83 2.04
CA ALA A 75 -25.06 15.52 2.13
C ALA A 75 -24.27 14.52 1.26
N LEU A 76 -23.41 13.75 1.93
CA LEU A 76 -22.84 12.50 1.45
C LEU A 76 -23.99 11.57 1.03
N ASP A 77 -23.88 10.94 -0.13
CA ASP A 77 -24.82 9.89 -0.52
C ASP A 77 -24.49 8.57 0.19
N ALA A 78 -25.24 7.51 -0.12
CA ALA A 78 -25.08 6.17 0.47
C ALA A 78 -23.66 5.58 0.33
N SER A 79 -22.81 6.20 -0.52
CA SER A 79 -21.45 5.80 -0.83
C SER A 79 -20.40 6.55 -0.04
N GLY A 80 -20.79 7.55 0.75
CA GLY A 80 -19.84 8.37 1.51
C GLY A 80 -18.96 9.26 0.64
N VAL A 81 -19.36 9.55 -0.61
CA VAL A 81 -18.63 10.42 -1.54
C VAL A 81 -19.56 11.56 -1.98
N LEU A 82 -19.06 12.78 -2.12
CA LEU A 82 -19.87 13.84 -2.73
C LEU A 82 -20.10 13.51 -4.22
N PRO A 83 -21.33 13.51 -4.71
CA PRO A 83 -21.55 13.36 -6.14
C PRO A 83 -21.09 14.61 -6.90
N CYS A 84 -20.42 14.41 -8.04
CA CYS A 84 -19.80 15.49 -8.81
C CYS A 84 -20.80 16.56 -9.28
N TRP A 85 -22.06 16.18 -9.54
CA TRP A 85 -23.09 17.12 -10.00
C TRP A 85 -23.49 18.14 -8.94
N LYS A 86 -23.39 17.79 -7.65
CA LYS A 86 -23.60 18.75 -6.55
C LYS A 86 -22.45 19.76 -6.46
N VAL A 87 -21.21 19.31 -6.69
CA VAL A 87 -20.01 20.17 -6.66
C VAL A 87 -19.95 21.08 -7.90
N LYS A 88 -20.31 20.56 -9.07
CA LYS A 88 -20.30 21.29 -10.34
C LYS A 88 -21.58 22.11 -10.60
N GLY A 89 -22.61 21.98 -9.76
CA GLY A 89 -23.88 22.68 -9.92
C GLY A 89 -24.65 22.27 -11.18
N CYS A 90 -24.62 20.99 -11.56
CA CYS A 90 -25.27 20.53 -12.79
C CYS A 90 -26.80 20.53 -12.66
N THR A 91 -27.51 20.94 -13.73
CA THR A 91 -28.98 20.93 -13.79
C THR A 91 -29.54 19.51 -13.91
N ALA A 92 -30.84 19.33 -13.62
CA ALA A 92 -31.51 18.02 -13.73
C ALA A 92 -31.42 17.41 -15.14
N ALA A 93 -31.44 18.24 -16.20
CA ALA A 93 -31.27 17.79 -17.57
C ALA A 93 -29.85 17.22 -17.82
N MET A 94 -28.82 17.87 -17.28
CA MET A 94 -27.42 17.40 -17.38
C MET A 94 -27.19 16.14 -16.55
N GLN A 95 -27.88 16.01 -15.41
CA GLN A 95 -27.86 14.79 -14.60
C GLN A 95 -28.51 13.62 -15.37
N ALA A 96 -29.68 13.81 -15.97
CA ALA A 96 -30.32 12.73 -16.75
C ALA A 96 -29.43 12.17 -17.87
N ALA A 97 -28.62 13.03 -18.50
CA ALA A 97 -27.69 12.68 -19.57
C ALA A 97 -26.34 12.12 -19.09
N CYS A 98 -26.01 12.22 -17.80
CA CYS A 98 -24.70 11.86 -17.26
C CYS A 98 -24.70 10.43 -16.69
N ALA A 99 -23.77 9.58 -17.13
CA ALA A 99 -23.63 8.23 -16.60
C ALA A 99 -23.29 8.19 -15.10
N ALA A 100 -22.62 9.22 -14.57
CA ALA A 100 -22.22 9.28 -13.15
C ALA A 100 -23.41 9.43 -12.19
N SER A 101 -24.50 10.05 -12.60
CA SER A 101 -25.69 10.21 -11.74
C SER A 101 -26.58 8.97 -11.71
N HIS A 102 -26.45 8.08 -12.69
CA HIS A 102 -27.15 6.79 -12.67
C HIS A 102 -26.48 5.77 -11.73
N GLN A 103 -25.24 6.01 -11.31
CA GLN A 103 -24.48 5.10 -10.45
C GLN A 103 -23.93 5.83 -9.22
N PRO A 104 -24.73 6.01 -8.15
CA PRO A 104 -24.29 6.72 -6.94
C PRO A 104 -23.17 5.96 -6.20
N ASN A 105 -23.05 4.65 -6.40
CA ASN A 105 -22.12 3.77 -5.67
C ASN A 105 -20.72 3.67 -6.29
N VAL A 106 -20.45 4.38 -7.38
CA VAL A 106 -19.13 4.39 -8.02
C VAL A 106 -18.63 5.81 -8.13
N ALA A 107 -17.31 5.98 -8.12
CA ALA A 107 -16.72 7.30 -8.31
C ALA A 107 -17.14 7.87 -9.67
N CYS A 108 -17.47 9.16 -9.72
CA CYS A 108 -18.01 9.81 -10.92
C CYS A 108 -17.10 9.68 -12.15
N TRP A 109 -15.77 9.71 -11.94
CA TRP A 109 -14.80 9.56 -13.02
C TRP A 109 -14.84 8.15 -13.61
N GLN A 110 -15.08 7.13 -12.77
CA GLN A 110 -15.17 5.73 -13.17
C GLN A 110 -16.42 5.47 -14.01
N ALA A 111 -17.59 5.94 -13.55
CA ALA A 111 -18.84 5.82 -14.31
C ALA A 111 -18.74 6.48 -15.70
N ARG A 112 -18.11 7.67 -15.79
CA ARG A 112 -17.91 8.36 -17.06
C ARG A 112 -16.90 7.65 -17.95
N THR A 113 -15.80 7.13 -17.42
CA THR A 113 -14.86 6.33 -18.23
C THR A 113 -15.49 5.07 -18.80
N THR A 114 -16.34 4.39 -18.03
CA THR A 114 -17.02 3.17 -18.50
C THR A 114 -18.05 3.48 -19.59
N ALA A 115 -18.76 4.60 -19.48
CA ALA A 115 -19.76 5.00 -20.47
C ALA A 115 -19.16 5.64 -21.74
N GLU A 116 -18.14 6.48 -21.59
CA GLU A 116 -17.54 7.24 -22.70
C GLU A 116 -16.32 6.53 -23.32
N GLY A 117 -15.83 5.45 -22.71
CA GLY A 117 -14.65 4.68 -23.14
C GLY A 117 -13.31 5.41 -22.96
N ARG A 118 -13.33 6.67 -22.53
CA ARG A 118 -12.14 7.51 -22.27
C ARG A 118 -12.41 8.45 -21.10
N LEU A 119 -11.36 8.78 -20.37
CA LEU A 119 -11.45 9.75 -19.28
C LEU A 119 -11.56 11.18 -19.86
N PRO A 120 -12.65 11.92 -19.60
CA PRO A 120 -12.79 13.30 -20.01
C PRO A 120 -11.67 14.17 -19.44
N SER A 121 -11.18 15.15 -20.19
CA SER A 121 -10.14 16.07 -19.72
C SER A 121 -10.55 16.80 -18.45
N GLU A 122 -11.83 17.10 -18.30
CA GLU A 122 -12.42 17.72 -17.10
C GLU A 122 -12.21 16.90 -15.81
N CYS A 123 -12.10 15.57 -15.94
CA CYS A 123 -11.91 14.69 -14.79
C CYS A 123 -10.44 14.58 -14.36
N LYS A 124 -9.48 14.87 -15.26
CA LYS A 124 -8.04 14.73 -14.98
C LYS A 124 -7.53 15.73 -13.94
N GLY A 125 -8.14 16.91 -13.85
CA GLY A 125 -7.79 17.96 -12.90
C GLY A 125 -8.81 18.16 -11.79
N CYS A 126 -9.76 17.22 -11.62
CA CYS A 126 -10.81 17.37 -10.62
C CYS A 126 -10.30 16.97 -9.24
N GLU A 127 -10.56 17.79 -8.22
CA GLU A 127 -10.21 17.47 -6.82
C GLU A 127 -10.92 16.21 -6.29
N LEU A 128 -12.02 15.79 -6.91
CA LEU A 128 -12.72 14.53 -6.62
C LEU A 128 -12.06 13.30 -7.27
N HIS A 129 -11.01 13.48 -8.08
CA HIS A 129 -10.22 12.36 -8.60
C HIS A 129 -9.37 11.77 -7.47
N VAL A 130 -10.02 10.93 -6.66
CA VAL A 130 -9.33 10.10 -5.67
C VAL A 130 -8.92 8.82 -6.37
N PRO A 131 -7.61 8.49 -6.46
CA PRO A 131 -7.21 7.15 -6.82
C PRO A 131 -7.74 6.24 -5.71
N VAL A 132 -8.74 5.41 -6.03
CA VAL A 132 -9.21 4.41 -5.07
C VAL A 132 -8.00 3.54 -4.69
N PRO A 133 -7.64 3.44 -3.40
CA PRO A 133 -6.71 2.38 -3.01
C PRO A 133 -7.39 1.06 -3.39
N TYR A 134 -6.68 0.22 -4.10
CA TYR A 134 -7.10 -1.13 -4.48
C TYR A 134 -7.25 -1.96 -3.20
N VAL A 135 -8.36 -1.79 -2.48
CA VAL A 135 -8.80 -2.73 -1.45
C VAL A 135 -9.34 -3.94 -2.20
N MET A 136 -8.45 -4.93 -2.32
CA MET A 136 -8.71 -6.28 -2.79
C MET A 136 -10.13 -6.72 -2.40
N ALA A 137 -10.95 -6.95 -3.43
CA ALA A 137 -12.22 -7.62 -3.34
C ALA A 137 -11.99 -9.12 -3.03
N GLU A 138 -11.47 -9.43 -1.84
CA GLU A 138 -11.24 -10.79 -1.36
C GLU A 138 -12.35 -11.22 -0.41
N SER A 139 -13.60 -11.29 -0.93
CA SER A 139 -14.72 -11.87 -0.19
C SER A 139 -15.76 -12.53 -1.10
N ARG A 140 -15.34 -13.03 -2.28
CA ARG A 140 -16.25 -13.65 -3.24
C ARG A 140 -15.73 -14.99 -3.76
N VAL A 141 -15.32 -15.90 -2.87
CA VAL A 141 -15.33 -17.36 -3.13
C VAL A 141 -15.64 -18.10 -1.83
N LEU A 142 -16.92 -18.05 -1.42
CA LEU A 142 -17.53 -19.13 -0.66
C LEU A 142 -18.29 -19.95 -1.70
N HIS A 143 -17.72 -21.08 -2.11
CA HIS A 143 -18.41 -22.23 -2.67
C HIS A 143 -17.51 -23.46 -2.56
#